data_AF-A0A831WLT7-F1
#
_entry.id   AF-A0A831WLT7-F1
#
_cell.length_a   1.000
_cell.length_b   1.000
_cell.length_c   1.000
_cell.angle_alpha   90.00
_cell.angle_beta   90.00
_cell.angle_gamma   90.00
#
_symmetry.space_group_name_H-M   'P 1'
#
loop_
_entity.id
_entity.type
_entity.pdbx_description
1 polymer ?
#
loop_
_entity_poly.entity_id
_entity_poly.type
_entity_poly.pdbx_seq_one_letter_code
_entity_poly.pdbx_strand_id
1 'polypeptide(L)'
;GALSLTKERANEIAQELIKKGELSQTESKEFVMDLMDKAEKEKDKLLEKIRPEIEKSLEKMNFASKKSVEELEKKIDELVKKIDKLSQKIK
;
A
#
# COMPACT_ATOMS: atom_id res chain seq x y z
N GLY A 1 1.80 12.51 13.96
CA GLY A 1 1.82 11.46 12.91
C GLY A 1 1.92 12.10 11.54
N ALA A 2 2.24 11.33 10.48
CA ALA A 2 2.49 11.87 9.13
C ALA A 2 1.34 12.76 8.60
N LEU A 3 0.08 12.38 8.84
CA LEU A 3 -1.10 13.18 8.47
C LEU A 3 -1.14 14.56 9.14
N SER A 4 -0.66 14.66 10.38
CA SER A 4 -0.59 15.93 11.10
C SER A 4 0.41 16.88 10.46
N LEU A 5 1.56 16.35 10.03
CA LEU A 5 2.61 17.12 9.37
C LEU A 5 2.14 17.60 7.99
N THR A 6 1.43 16.77 7.24
CA THR A 6 0.87 17.15 5.93
C THR A 6 -0.18 18.27 6.09
N LYS A 7 -1.05 18.16 7.10
CA LYS A 7 -2.05 19.19 7.39
C LYS A 7 -1.42 20.50 7.86
N GLU A 8 -0.38 20.43 8.68
CA GLU A 8 0.41 21.59 9.10
C GLU A 8 1.04 22.29 7.89
N ARG A 9 1.67 21.53 6.99
CA ARG A 9 2.24 22.09 5.75
C ARG A 9 1.19 22.72 4.83
N ALA A 10 0.01 22.11 4.73
CA ALA A 10 -1.10 22.69 3.96
C ALA A 10 -1.58 24.03 4.56
N ASN A 11 -1.67 24.12 5.89
CA ASN A 11 -1.99 25.38 6.57
C ASN A 11 -0.91 26.43 6.32
N GLU A 12 0.38 26.09 6.35
CA GLU A 12 1.47 27.03 6.06
C GLU A 12 1.34 27.61 4.64
N ILE A 13 1.06 26.75 3.64
CA ILE A 13 0.84 27.19 2.26
C ILE A 13 -0.37 28.15 2.20
N ALA A 14 -1.47 27.81 2.87
CA ALA A 14 -2.65 28.68 2.92
C ALA A 14 -2.31 30.05 3.55
N GLN A 15 -1.51 30.08 4.62
CA GLN A 15 -1.07 31.32 5.26
C GLN A 15 -0.18 32.16 4.35
N GLU A 16 0.70 31.55 3.56
CA GLU A 16 1.51 32.27 2.57
C GLU A 16 0.64 32.89 1.47
N LEU A 17 -0.37 32.17 0.98
CA LEU A 17 -1.31 32.68 -0.02
C LEU A 17 -2.17 33.83 0.54
N ILE A 18 -2.59 33.75 1.81
CA ILE A 18 -3.28 34.85 2.49
C ILE A 18 -2.38 36.09 2.57
N LYS A 19 -1.10 35.93 2.96
CA LYS A 19 -0.15 37.04 3.04
C LYS A 19 0.08 37.72 1.68
N LYS A 20 0.00 36.95 0.58
CA LYS A 20 0.11 37.46 -0.78
C LYS A 20 -1.18 38.10 -1.29
N GLY A 21 -2.29 37.99 -0.55
CA GLY A 21 -3.61 38.43 -0.99
C GLY A 21 -4.26 37.53 -2.04
N GLU A 22 -3.71 36.32 -2.24
CA GLU A 22 -4.18 35.33 -3.23
C GLU A 22 -5.26 34.40 -2.66
N LEU A 23 -5.49 34.44 -1.35
CA LEU A 23 -6.48 33.62 -0.65
C LEU A 23 -7.09 34.42 0.51
N SER A 24 -8.42 34.39 0.67
CA SER A 24 -9.04 35.02 1.84
C SER A 24 -8.96 34.13 3.08
N GLN A 25 -9.07 34.72 4.28
CA GLN A 25 -9.16 33.92 5.51
C GLN A 25 -10.37 32.99 5.52
N THR A 26 -11.47 33.43 4.94
CA THR A 26 -12.72 32.68 4.83
C THR A 26 -12.57 31.44 3.93
N GLU A 27 -11.77 31.52 2.87
CA GLU A 27 -11.53 30.41 1.93
C GLU A 27 -10.42 29.46 2.40
N SER A 28 -9.60 29.87 3.37
CA SER A 28 -8.40 29.11 3.77
C SER A 28 -8.68 27.69 4.24
N LYS A 29 -9.80 27.47 4.95
CA LYS A 29 -10.19 26.14 5.42
C LYS A 29 -10.54 25.21 4.28
N GLU A 30 -11.25 25.71 3.28
CA GLU A 30 -11.68 24.94 2.11
C GLU A 30 -10.48 24.60 1.23
N PHE A 31 -9.58 25.57 1.00
CA PHE A 31 -8.31 25.32 0.31
C PHE A 31 -7.47 24.21 0.97
N VAL A 32 -7.33 24.23 2.30
CA VAL A 32 -6.57 23.20 3.02
C VAL A 32 -7.24 21.84 2.88
N MET A 33 -8.57 21.78 2.93
CA MET A 33 -9.32 20.53 2.75
C MET A 33 -9.13 19.98 1.34
N ASP A 34 -9.28 20.82 0.31
CA ASP A 34 -9.09 20.43 -1.10
C ASP A 34 -7.67 19.95 -1.37
N LEU A 35 -6.67 20.61 -0.79
CA LEU A 35 -5.28 20.20 -0.92
C LEU A 35 -5.03 18.82 -0.29
N MET A 36 -5.66 18.54 0.85
CA MET A 36 -5.57 17.22 1.50
C MET A 36 -6.27 16.13 0.71
N ASP A 37 -7.47 16.39 0.21
CA ASP A 37 -8.21 15.45 -0.63
C ASP A 37 -7.46 15.13 -1.92
N LYS A 38 -6.84 16.15 -2.53
CA LYS A 38 -6.01 15.97 -3.73
C LYS A 38 -4.75 15.17 -3.40
N ALA A 39 -4.10 15.45 -2.28
CA ALA A 39 -2.91 14.70 -1.87
C ALA A 39 -3.23 13.22 -1.62
N GLU A 40 -4.37 12.91 -1.01
CA GLU A 40 -4.81 11.53 -0.79
C GLU A 40 -5.09 10.79 -2.11
N LYS A 41 -5.82 11.43 -3.03
CA LYS A 41 -6.08 10.86 -4.37
C LYS A 41 -4.80 10.61 -5.16
N GLU A 42 -3.85 11.54 -5.11
CA GLU A 42 -2.56 11.36 -5.80
C GLU A 42 -1.69 10.28 -5.14
N LYS A 43 -1.74 10.14 -3.81
CA LYS A 43 -1.09 9.03 -3.10
C LYS A 43 -1.61 7.68 -3.58
N ASP A 44 -2.92 7.53 -3.71
CA ASP A 44 -3.51 6.25 -4.10
C ASP A 44 -3.18 5.91 -5.56
N LYS A 45 -3.26 6.88 -6.48
CA LYS A 45 -2.80 6.69 -7.87
C LYS A 45 -1.33 6.31 -7.95
N LEU A 46 -0.48 6.91 -7.10
CA LEU A 46 0.93 6.57 -7.04
C LEU A 46 1.14 5.13 -6.57
N LEU A 47 0.42 4.70 -5.53
CA LEU A 47 0.47 3.33 -5.04
C LEU A 47 0.00 2.31 -6.09
N GLU A 48 -1.06 2.62 -6.84
CA GLU A 48 -1.53 1.79 -7.96
C GLU A 48 -0.49 1.65 -9.07
N LYS A 49 0.31 2.68 -9.32
CA LYS A 49 1.40 2.69 -10.31
C LYS A 49 2.71 2.10 -9.82
N ILE A 50 2.88 1.85 -8.53
CA ILE A 50 4.13 1.33 -7.96
C ILE A 50 3.99 -0.14 -7.57
N ARG A 51 2.80 -0.56 -7.11
CA ARG A 51 2.54 -1.95 -6.71
C ARG A 51 2.92 -2.97 -7.80
N PRO A 52 2.46 -2.83 -9.06
CA PRO A 52 2.79 -3.79 -10.11
C PRO A 52 4.29 -3.87 -10.41
N GLU A 53 4.99 -2.74 -10.33
CA GLU A 53 6.42 -2.61 -10.58
C GLU A 53 7.23 -3.32 -9.49
N ILE A 54 6.80 -3.19 -8.22
CA ILE A 54 7.37 -3.93 -7.10
C ILE A 54 7.10 -5.43 -7.26
N GLU A 55 5.86 -5.82 -7.57
CA GLU A 55 5.50 -7.23 -7.79
C GLU A 55 6.34 -7.86 -8.91
N LYS A 56 6.46 -7.18 -10.06
CA LYS A 56 7.33 -7.63 -11.17
C LYS A 56 8.80 -7.73 -10.77
N SER A 57 9.29 -6.80 -9.95
CA SER A 57 10.68 -6.85 -9.47
C SER A 57 10.90 -8.05 -8.55
N LEU A 58 9.96 -8.33 -7.64
CA LEU A 58 10.01 -9.47 -6.74
C LEU A 58 9.92 -10.81 -7.50
N GLU A 59 9.06 -10.90 -8.52
CA GLU A 59 8.99 -12.06 -9.42
C GLU A 59 10.34 -12.31 -10.12
N LYS A 60 10.98 -11.25 -10.64
CA LYS A 60 12.30 -11.35 -11.30
C LYS A 60 13.43 -11.77 -10.36
N MET A 61 13.33 -11.43 -9.08
CA MET A 61 14.30 -11.84 -8.05
C MET A 61 14.11 -13.30 -7.59
N ASN A 62 13.20 -14.05 -8.23
CA ASN A 62 12.86 -15.43 -7.89
C ASN A 62 12.44 -15.58 -6.41
N PHE A 63 11.86 -14.52 -5.83
CA PHE A 63 11.35 -14.54 -4.47
C PHE A 63 10.03 -15.31 -4.46
N ALA A 64 9.95 -16.37 -3.64
CA ALA A 64 8.70 -17.10 -3.46
C ALA A 64 7.67 -16.20 -2.77
N SER A 65 6.50 -16.02 -3.40
CA SER A 65 5.40 -15.31 -2.75
C SER A 65 4.90 -16.10 -1.53
N LYS A 66 4.35 -15.42 -0.52
CA LYS A 66 3.76 -16.10 0.64
C LYS A 66 2.72 -17.14 0.22
N LYS A 67 1.88 -16.81 -0.77
CA LYS A 67 0.89 -17.73 -1.36
C LYS A 67 1.56 -18.98 -1.95
N SER A 68 2.65 -18.80 -2.69
CA SER A 68 3.41 -19.93 -3.27
C SER A 68 3.99 -20.83 -2.18
N VAL A 69 4.45 -20.27 -1.06
CA VAL A 69 4.94 -21.05 0.09
C VAL A 69 3.79 -21.83 0.74
N GLU A 70 2.65 -21.19 1.01
CA GLU A 70 1.47 -21.84 1.59
C GLU A 70 0.92 -22.97 0.67
N GLU A 71 0.97 -22.79 -0.65
CA GLU A 71 0.59 -23.83 -1.61
C GLU A 71 1.56 -25.02 -1.60
N LEU A 72 2.87 -24.77 -1.42
CA LEU A 72 3.86 -25.83 -1.28
C LEU A 72 3.66 -26.60 0.03
N GLU A 73 3.41 -25.92 1.15
CA GLU A 73 3.13 -26.56 2.45
C GLU A 73 1.92 -27.51 2.35
N LYS A 74 0.83 -27.07 1.72
CA LYS A 74 -0.36 -27.93 1.50
C LYS A 74 -0.03 -29.16 0.66
N LYS A 75 0.74 -29.00 -0.42
CA LYS A 75 1.16 -30.13 -1.26
C LYS A 75 2.03 -31.12 -0.48
N ILE A 76 2.92 -30.63 0.39
CA ILE A 76 3.74 -31.46 1.27
C ILE A 76 2.85 -32.25 2.23
N ASP A 77 1.89 -31.61 2.88
CA ASP A 77 0.95 -32.29 3.80
C ASP A 77 0.12 -33.38 3.09
N GLU A 78 -0.33 -33.12 1.87
CA GLU A 78 -1.04 -34.12 1.07
C GLU A 78 -0.15 -35.31 0.69
N LEU A 79 1.12 -35.06 0.34
CA LEU A 79 2.09 -36.10 0.04
C LEU A 79 2.37 -36.95 1.27
N VAL A 80 2.59 -36.33 2.44
CA VAL A 80 2.78 -37.04 3.72
C VAL A 80 1.59 -37.96 4.00
N LYS A 81 0.35 -37.45 3.90
CA LYS A 81 -0.86 -38.26 4.09
C LYS A 81 -0.96 -39.43 3.12
N LYS A 82 -0.55 -39.25 1.86
CA LYS A 82 -0.55 -40.34 0.85
C LYS A 82 0.51 -41.39 1.19
N ILE A 83 1.70 -40.98 1.61
CA ILE A 83 2.80 -41.86 2.02
C ILE A 83 2.38 -42.68 3.25
N ASP A 84 1.75 -42.07 4.24
CA ASP A 84 1.25 -42.77 5.43
C ASP A 84 0.21 -43.83 5.06
N LYS A 85 -0.75 -43.47 4.20
CA LYS A 85 -1.77 -44.41 3.70
C LYS A 85 -1.18 -45.58 2.93
N LEU A 86 -0.13 -45.35 2.13
CA LEU A 86 0.56 -46.41 1.39
C LEU A 86 1.36 -47.31 2.34
N SER A 87 2.05 -46.72 3.31
CA SER A 87 2.83 -47.45 4.31
C SER A 87 1.95 -48.34 5.19
N GLN A 88 0.73 -47.90 5.50
CA GLN A 88 -0.26 -48.74 6.21
C GLN A 88 -0.85 -49.86 5.35
N LYS A 89 -0.84 -49.76 4.02
CA LYS A 89 -1.31 -50.82 3.12
C LYS A 89 -0.25 -51.89 2.84
N ILE A 90 1.02 -51.59 3.11
CA ILE A 90 2.15 -52.50 2.91
C ILE A 90 2.45 -53.32 4.18
N LYS A 91 1.96 -52.88 5.34
CA LYS A 91 1.88 -53.67 6.58
C LYS A 91 0.67 -54.61 6.56
#